data_AF-A0A4R0CVG0-F1
#
_entry.id   AF-A0A4R0CVG0-F1
#
_cell.length_a   1.000
_cell.length_b   1.000
_cell.length_c   1.000
_cell.angle_alpha   90.00
_cell.angle_beta   90.00
_cell.angle_gamma   90.00
#
_symmetry.space_group_name_H-M   'P 1'
#
loop_
_entity.id
_entity.type
_entity.pdbx_description
1 polymer ?
#
loop_
_entity_poly.entity_id
_entity_poly.type
_entity_poly.pdbx_seq_one_letter_code
_entity_poly.pdbx_strand_id
1 'polypeptide(L)'
;MSYTAAFISELTRAANEVDKLSTGEYRRLVERAVRMVREMRLETGTRPSRGIYVAMGDLEIAALMTEAAANNDEVEGVLLNLAGMIRALKIMVDGKIDVRKSD
;
A
#
# COMPACT_ATOMS: atom_id res chain seq x y z
N MET A 1 10.78 14.26 -7.48
CA MET A 1 10.11 13.47 -6.43
C MET A 1 9.66 12.15 -7.02
N SER A 2 9.86 11.03 -6.32
CA SER A 2 9.41 9.72 -6.79
C SER A 2 7.87 9.65 -6.74
N TYR A 3 7.24 9.20 -7.84
CA TYR A 3 5.78 8.99 -7.94
C TYR A 3 5.22 8.18 -6.74
N THR A 4 5.99 7.18 -6.29
CA THR A 4 5.67 6.37 -5.10
C THR A 4 5.63 7.19 -3.82
N ALA A 5 6.56 8.13 -3.63
CA ALA A 5 6.60 8.99 -2.44
C ALA A 5 5.42 9.95 -2.40
N ALA A 6 5.03 10.52 -3.56
CA ALA A 6 3.85 11.36 -3.65
C ALA A 6 2.57 10.59 -3.32
N PHE A 7 2.47 9.34 -3.78
CA PHE A 7 1.31 8.50 -3.50
C PHE A 7 1.23 8.05 -2.03
N ILE A 8 2.36 7.78 -1.38
CA ILE A 8 2.40 7.56 0.09
C ILE A 8 1.84 8.77 0.83
N SER A 9 2.25 9.99 0.46
CA SER A 9 1.73 11.21 1.07
C SER A 9 0.23 11.40 0.82
N GLU A 10 -0.27 11.03 -0.36
CA GLU A 10 -1.69 11.05 -0.70
C GLU A 10 -2.50 10.12 0.23
N LEU A 11 -2.05 8.88 0.43
CA LEU A 11 -2.68 7.92 1.33
C LEU A 11 -2.66 8.39 2.78
N THR A 12 -1.53 8.92 3.26
CA THR A 12 -1.43 9.43 4.64
C THR A 12 -2.33 10.65 4.85
N ARG A 13 -2.43 11.55 3.88
CA ARG A 13 -3.34 12.70 3.98
C ARG A 13 -4.79 12.25 3.97
N ALA A 14 -5.17 11.31 3.09
CA ALA A 14 -6.52 10.78 3.04
C ALA A 14 -6.92 10.05 4.34
N ALA A 15 -5.97 9.38 4.99
CA ALA A 15 -6.19 8.79 6.31
C ALA A 15 -6.47 9.85 7.38
N ASN A 16 -5.70 10.94 7.39
CA ASN A 16 -5.86 12.03 8.35
C ASN A 16 -7.12 12.88 8.12
N GLU A 17 -7.67 12.85 6.91
CA GLU A 17 -8.85 13.63 6.49
C GLU A 17 -10.01 12.68 6.10
N VAL A 18 -10.14 11.55 6.81
CA VAL A 18 -11.14 10.52 6.53
C VAL A 18 -12.58 11.04 6.59
N ASP A 19 -12.83 12.06 7.42
CA ASP A 19 -14.10 12.78 7.52
C ASP A 19 -14.52 13.48 6.22
N LYS A 20 -13.54 13.78 5.36
CA LYS A 20 -13.74 14.43 4.06
C LYS A 20 -13.63 13.45 2.89
N LEU A 21 -13.29 12.20 3.16
CA LEU A 21 -13.03 11.20 2.15
C LEU A 21 -14.34 10.56 1.69
N SER A 22 -14.72 10.76 0.43
CA SER A 22 -15.87 10.06 -0.12
C SER A 22 -15.58 8.57 -0.30
N THR A 23 -16.62 7.73 -0.23
CA THR A 23 -16.51 6.29 -0.50
C THR A 23 -15.88 6.00 -1.87
N GLY A 24 -16.16 6.85 -2.87
CA GLY A 24 -15.58 6.72 -4.20
C GLY A 24 -14.08 7.04 -4.24
N GLU A 25 -13.63 8.04 -3.49
CA GLU A 25 -12.20 8.36 -3.36
C GLU A 25 -11.46 7.28 -2.58
N TYR A 26 -12.02 6.83 -1.46
CA TYR A 26 -11.50 5.70 -0.70
C TYR A 26 -11.26 4.48 -1.60
N ARG A 27 -12.30 4.06 -2.33
CA ARG A 27 -12.22 2.92 -3.24
C ARG A 27 -11.11 3.07 -4.27
N ARG A 28 -10.99 4.26 -4.90
CA ARG A 28 -9.94 4.53 -5.89
C ARG A 28 -8.53 4.48 -5.28
N LEU A 29 -8.36 5.02 -4.08
CA LEU A 29 -7.07 4.99 -3.37
C LEU A 29 -6.65 3.56 -3.04
N VAL A 30 -7.57 2.75 -2.52
CA VAL A 30 -7.30 1.34 -2.18
C VAL A 30 -7.00 0.53 -3.44
N GLU A 31 -7.80 0.62 -4.50
CA GLU A 31 -7.55 -0.08 -5.78
C GLU A 31 -6.16 0.27 -6.34
N ARG A 32 -5.80 1.55 -6.33
CA ARG A 32 -4.49 2.01 -6.81
C ARG A 32 -3.35 1.51 -5.94
N ALA A 33 -3.51 1.53 -4.61
CA ALA A 33 -2.49 1.05 -3.67
C ALA A 33 -2.25 -0.44 -3.78
N VAL A 34 -3.32 -1.23 -3.87
CA VAL A 34 -3.28 -2.67 -4.10
C VAL A 34 -2.51 -2.99 -5.37
N ARG A 35 -2.83 -2.33 -6.48
CA ARG A 35 -2.14 -2.54 -7.76
C ARG A 35 -0.65 -2.24 -7.63
N MET A 36 -0.29 -1.12 -7.02
CA MET A 36 1.11 -0.73 -6.80
C MET A 36 1.86 -1.74 -5.93
N VAL A 37 1.25 -2.22 -4.85
CA VAL A 37 1.85 -3.26 -3.98
C VAL A 37 2.11 -4.54 -4.75
N ARG A 38 1.18 -4.98 -5.62
CA ARG A 38 1.37 -6.16 -6.47
C ARG A 38 2.52 -5.97 -7.45
N GLU A 39 2.55 -4.86 -8.17
CA GLU A 39 3.60 -4.53 -9.14
C GLU A 39 4.98 -4.49 -8.48
N MET A 40 5.11 -3.79 -7.35
CA MET A 40 6.37 -3.67 -6.61
C MET A 40 6.84 -5.02 -6.04
N ARG A 41 5.92 -5.89 -5.57
CA ARG A 41 6.28 -7.23 -5.09
C ARG A 41 6.82 -8.13 -6.21
N LEU A 42 6.27 -8.00 -7.42
CA LEU A 42 6.80 -8.69 -8.60
C LEU A 42 8.21 -8.18 -8.93
N GLU A 43 8.43 -6.87 -8.88
CA GLU A 43 9.73 -6.24 -9.12
C GLU A 43 10.79 -6.62 -8.08
N THR A 44 10.41 -6.72 -6.80
CA THR A 44 11.33 -7.18 -5.76
C THR A 44 11.63 -8.68 -5.85
N GLY A 45 11.05 -9.45 -6.78
CA GLY A 45 11.33 -10.88 -6.94
C GLY A 45 11.09 -11.70 -5.66
N THR A 46 10.32 -11.15 -4.71
CA THR A 46 10.06 -11.80 -3.43
C THR A 46 9.04 -12.90 -3.70
N ARG A 47 9.52 -14.12 -3.98
CA ARG A 47 8.68 -15.31 -3.83
C ARG A 47 8.09 -15.26 -2.41
N PRO A 48 6.80 -15.56 -2.20
CA PRO A 48 6.18 -15.53 -0.89
C PRO A 48 7.00 -16.39 0.09
N SER A 49 7.88 -15.75 0.87
CA SER A 49 8.69 -16.39 1.90
C SER A 49 7.86 -16.41 3.17
N ARG A 50 7.84 -17.57 3.85
CA ARG A 50 6.99 -17.95 4.99
C ARG A 50 7.19 -17.14 6.28
N GLY A 51 7.58 -15.88 6.22
CA GLY A 51 7.83 -15.04 7.40
C GLY A 51 6.92 -13.83 7.42
N ILE A 52 5.78 -13.94 8.12
CA ILE A 52 4.95 -12.90 8.78
C ILE A 52 4.38 -11.76 7.89
N TYR A 53 5.02 -11.38 6.79
CA TYR A 53 4.65 -10.29 5.88
C TYR A 53 3.91 -10.78 4.63
N VAL A 54 3.68 -12.08 4.52
CA VAL A 54 3.14 -12.75 3.35
C VAL A 54 1.85 -13.46 3.73
N ALA A 55 0.76 -12.71 3.79
CA ALA A 55 -0.58 -13.26 3.57
C ALA A 55 -1.68 -12.20 3.35
N MET A 56 -1.40 -11.01 2.80
CA MET A 56 -2.47 -10.30 2.08
C MET A 56 -2.76 -11.07 0.80
N GLY A 57 -3.57 -12.11 0.95
CA GLY A 57 -4.24 -12.76 -0.17
C GLY A 57 -5.19 -11.76 -0.82
N ASP A 58 -5.55 -12.02 -2.06
CA ASP A 58 -6.55 -11.25 -2.81
C ASP A 58 -7.86 -11.09 -2.01
N LEU A 59 -8.13 -12.03 -1.10
CA LEU A 59 -9.26 -12.05 -0.16
C LEU A 59 -9.18 -10.99 0.95
N GLU A 60 -7.99 -10.70 1.49
CA GLU A 60 -7.80 -9.69 2.55
C GLU A 60 -7.87 -8.27 1.95
N ILE A 61 -7.38 -8.12 0.71
CA ILE A 61 -7.60 -6.92 -0.11
C ILE A 61 -9.08 -6.73 -0.47
N ALA A 62 -9.80 -7.81 -0.82
CA ALA A 62 -11.23 -7.75 -1.07
C ALA A 62 -12.03 -7.44 0.21
N ALA A 63 -11.61 -7.93 1.38
CA ALA A 63 -12.21 -7.60 2.66
C ALA A 63 -12.02 -6.10 3.02
N LEU A 64 -10.82 -5.54 2.83
CA LEU A 64 -10.55 -4.10 3.00
C LEU A 64 -11.40 -3.21 2.07
N MET A 65 -11.79 -3.74 0.91
CA MET A 65 -12.68 -3.08 -0.06
C MET A 65 -14.16 -3.17 0.32
N THR A 66 -14.55 -4.11 1.21
CA THR A 66 -15.95 -4.44 1.51
C THR A 66 -16.41 -3.94 2.88
N GLU A 67 -15.54 -3.86 3.89
CA GLU A 67 -15.94 -3.48 5.27
C GLU A 67 -15.72 -2.01 5.64
N ALA A 68 -14.79 -1.31 5.02
CA ALA A 68 -14.41 0.06 5.41
C ALA A 68 -15.46 1.16 5.10
N ALA A 69 -16.68 0.80 4.71
CA ALA A 69 -17.76 1.78 4.56
C ALA A 69 -18.48 2.07 5.90
N ALA A 70 -18.12 1.40 7.01
CA ALA A 70 -18.87 1.47 8.27
C ALA A 70 -18.29 2.41 9.35
N ASN A 71 -16.97 2.60 9.43
CA ASN A 71 -16.33 3.48 10.42
C ASN A 71 -15.05 4.16 9.88
N ASN A 72 -14.86 5.44 10.25
CA ASN A 72 -13.69 6.24 9.90
C ASN A 72 -12.37 5.67 10.43
N ASP A 73 -12.37 5.08 11.63
CA ASP A 73 -11.15 4.48 12.21
C ASP A 73 -10.62 3.31 11.37
N GLU A 74 -11.53 2.52 10.81
CA GLU A 74 -11.17 1.40 9.93
C GLU A 74 -10.58 1.92 8.62
N VAL A 75 -11.23 2.92 8.00
CA VAL A 75 -10.73 3.57 6.77
C VAL A 75 -9.33 4.17 6.98
N GLU A 76 -9.12 4.89 8.07
CA GLU A 76 -7.81 5.44 8.44
C GLU A 76 -6.77 4.31 8.54
N GLY A 77 -7.09 3.26 9.29
CA GLY A 77 -6.22 2.10 9.47
C GLY A 77 -5.83 1.43 8.15
N VAL A 78 -6.79 1.25 7.23
CA VAL A 78 -6.52 0.68 5.91
C VAL A 78 -5.53 1.53 5.12
N LEU A 79 -5.79 2.84 5.03
CA LEU A 79 -4.97 3.76 4.24
C LEU A 79 -3.54 3.89 4.79
N LEU A 80 -3.39 3.95 6.11
CA LEU A 80 -2.07 3.99 6.75
C LEU A 80 -1.30 2.68 6.58
N ASN A 81 -1.98 1.53 6.67
CA ASN A 81 -1.35 0.24 6.45
C ASN A 81 -0.83 0.13 5.00
N LEU A 82 -1.65 0.47 4.01
CA LEU A 82 -1.25 0.50 2.61
C LEU A 82 -0.06 1.44 2.36
N ALA A 83 -0.07 2.64 2.96
CA ALA A 83 1.06 3.57 2.88
C ALA A 83 2.35 2.98 3.47
N GLY A 84 2.25 2.28 4.60
CA GLY A 84 3.35 1.57 5.24
C GLY A 84 3.92 0.45 4.37
N MET A 85 3.06 -0.35 3.73
CA MET A 85 3.48 -1.43 2.83
C MET A 85 4.23 -0.90 1.61
N ILE A 86 3.69 0.15 0.97
CA ILE A 86 4.33 0.77 -0.20
C ILE A 86 5.69 1.36 0.19
N ARG A 87 5.79 1.98 1.38
CA ARG A 87 7.07 2.48 1.91
C ARG A 87 8.09 1.36 2.12
N ALA A 88 7.70 0.26 2.74
CA ALA A 88 8.57 -0.88 2.97
C ALA A 88 9.07 -1.49 1.65
N LEU A 89 8.17 -1.66 0.67
CA LEU A 89 8.52 -2.13 -0.67
C LEU A 89 9.47 -1.17 -1.38
N LYS A 90 9.23 0.14 -1.28
CA LYS A 90 10.10 1.17 -1.87
C LYS A 90 11.53 1.07 -1.32
N ILE A 91 11.70 0.94 -0.01
CA ILE A 91 13.01 0.78 0.62
C ILE A 91 13.73 -0.47 0.09
N MET A 92 13.00 -1.59 -0.06
CA MET A 92 13.58 -2.82 -0.62
C MET A 92 13.97 -2.67 -2.10
N VAL A 93 13.16 -1.98 -2.92
CA VAL A 93 13.48 -1.70 -4.33
C VAL A 93 14.70 -0.79 -4.43
N ASP A 94 14.70 0.33 -3.71
CA ASP A 94 15.80 1.30 -3.71
C ASP A 94 17.11 0.62 -3.23
N GLY A 95 17.06 -0.16 -2.15
CA GLY A 95 18.22 -0.91 -1.66
C GLY A 95 18.77 -1.97 -2.64
N LYS A 96 17.91 -2.59 -3.45
CA LYS A 96 18.38 -3.51 -4.53
C LYS A 96 19.07 -2.78 -5.67
N ILE A 97 18.63 -1.56 -5.99
CA ILE A 97 19.25 -0.74 -7.03
C ILE A 97 20.68 -0.36 -6.60
N ASP A 98 20.90 -0.07 -5.32
CA ASP A 98 22.22 0.28 -4.80
C ASP A 98 23.19 -0.92 -4.79
N VAL A 99 22.72 -2.12 -4.46
CA VAL A 99 23.53 -3.34 -4.55
C VAL A 99 23.97 -3.61 -6.00
N ARG A 100 23.08 -3.47 -6.97
CA ARG A 100 23.39 -3.70 -8.40
C ARG A 100 24.34 -2.68 -9.02
N LYS A 101 24.49 -1.49 -8.44
CA LYS A 101 25.42 -0.45 -8.92
C LYS A 101 26.84 -0.60 -8.38
N SER A 102 27.04 -1.48 -7.40
CA SER A 102 28.33 -1.68 -6.73
C SER A 102 29.11 -2.90 -7.24
N ASP A 103 28.54 -3.65 -8.20
CA ASP A 103 29.19 -4.70 -9.01
C ASP A 103 29.56 -4.14 -10.40
#